data_AF-N6TZV9-F1
#
_entry.id   AF-N6TZV9-F1
#
_cell.length_a   1.000
_cell.length_b   1.000
_cell.length_c   1.000
_cell.angle_alpha   90.00
_cell.angle_beta   90.00
_cell.angle_gamma   90.00
#
_symmetry.space_group_name_H-M   'P 1'
#
loop_
_entity.id
_entity.type
_entity.pdbx_description
1 polymer ?
#
loop_
_entity_poly.entity_id
_entity_poly.type
_entity_poly.pdbx_seq_one_letter_code
_entity_poly.pdbx_strand_id
1 'polypeptide(L)'
;MVHLAAIVGAKVAASTHIFHTNTAISYNVFQSARIAGIKNIVSASSETLLGVPFDDPPAYFPVDDKLTSKPESSYALSKLVDESVAAEFCRWDPALKMIGPRFSWVKEPHQYDAMKACEDNPGVQKWNLWSYVDRRDCAQAISLALNASLNGFHHFVIAADDTVLARPTRALRAAYYPNVPLQGQRAEHGSLVSSLVAPRRSMISPEVQLA
;
A
#
# COMPACT_ATOMS: atom_id res chain seq x y z
N MET A 1 -4.99 -17.38 7.22
CA MET A 1 -3.65 -17.48 6.60
C MET A 1 -3.16 -16.08 6.27
N VAL A 2 -1.87 -15.82 6.44
CA VAL A 2 -1.24 -14.56 6.01
C VAL A 2 -0.17 -14.89 4.97
N HIS A 3 -0.29 -14.34 3.76
CA HIS A 3 0.66 -14.52 2.66
C HIS A 3 1.43 -13.22 2.40
N LEU A 4 2.71 -13.21 2.75
CA LEU A 4 3.61 -12.06 2.56
C LEU A 4 4.79 -12.38 1.62
N ALA A 5 4.91 -13.62 1.16
CA ALA A 5 6.06 -14.06 0.38
C ALA A 5 5.97 -13.54 -1.07
N ALA A 6 6.97 -12.75 -1.48
CA ALA A 6 7.13 -12.24 -2.83
C ALA A 6 8.57 -11.75 -3.03
N ILE A 7 9.01 -11.62 -4.28
CA ILE A 7 10.10 -10.71 -4.64
C ILE A 7 9.53 -9.29 -4.56
N VAL A 8 10.06 -8.49 -3.63
CA VAL A 8 9.53 -7.17 -3.30
C VAL A 8 10.23 -6.09 -4.12
N GLY A 9 9.47 -5.30 -4.87
CA GLY A 9 9.97 -4.12 -5.58
C GLY A 9 10.47 -4.39 -7.00
N ALA A 10 10.26 -3.41 -7.88
CA ALA A 10 10.50 -3.53 -9.32
C ALA A 10 11.98 -3.60 -9.73
N LYS A 11 12.92 -3.22 -8.84
CA LYS A 11 14.35 -3.09 -9.16
C LYS A 11 15.23 -4.17 -8.49
N VAL A 12 14.63 -5.22 -7.92
CA VAL A 12 15.35 -6.24 -7.14
C VAL A 12 15.82 -7.42 -8.00
N ALA A 13 15.14 -7.70 -9.12
CA ALA A 13 15.52 -8.75 -10.06
C ALA A 13 14.99 -8.44 -11.47
N ALA A 14 15.28 -9.30 -12.45
CA ALA A 14 14.72 -9.17 -13.80
C ALA A 14 13.18 -9.19 -13.78
N SER A 15 12.56 -8.29 -14.55
CA SER A 15 11.10 -8.10 -14.58
C SER A 15 10.31 -9.39 -14.84
N THR A 16 10.78 -10.23 -15.76
CA THR A 16 10.18 -11.53 -16.08
C THR A 16 10.25 -12.50 -14.90
N HIS A 17 11.39 -12.54 -14.21
CA HIS A 17 11.56 -13.36 -13.02
C HIS A 17 10.63 -12.92 -11.88
N ILE A 18 10.55 -11.60 -11.61
CA ILE A 18 9.64 -11.04 -10.61
C ILE A 18 8.20 -11.45 -10.91
N PHE A 19 7.74 -11.23 -12.15
CA PHE A 19 6.35 -11.49 -12.52
C PHE A 19 6.02 -12.98 -12.39
N HIS A 20 6.83 -13.87 -12.98
CA HIS A 20 6.59 -15.32 -12.93
C HIS A 20 6.63 -15.85 -11.51
N THR A 21 7.63 -15.46 -10.72
CA THR A 21 7.78 -15.95 -9.34
C THR A 21 6.63 -15.49 -8.46
N ASN A 22 6.28 -14.20 -8.49
CA ASN A 22 5.22 -13.67 -7.62
C ASN A 22 3.86 -14.27 -7.95
N THR A 23 3.48 -14.29 -9.23
CA THR A 23 2.18 -14.83 -9.66
C THR A 23 2.07 -16.33 -9.38
N ALA A 24 3.13 -17.11 -9.64
CA ALA A 24 3.14 -18.54 -9.36
C ALA A 24 3.02 -18.85 -7.87
N ILE A 25 3.78 -18.15 -7.01
CA ILE A 25 3.72 -18.36 -5.56
C ILE A 25 2.32 -18.02 -5.04
N SER A 26 1.80 -16.84 -5.37
CA SER A 26 0.48 -16.39 -4.88
C SER A 26 -0.64 -17.30 -5.34
N TYR A 27 -0.70 -17.67 -6.62
CA TYR A 27 -1.72 -18.61 -7.13
C TYR A 27 -1.69 -19.95 -6.40
N ASN A 28 -0.50 -20.55 -6.26
CA ASN A 28 -0.34 -21.85 -5.61
C ASN A 28 -0.75 -21.79 -4.13
N VAL A 29 -0.37 -20.73 -3.42
CA VAL A 29 -0.74 -20.52 -2.01
C VAL A 29 -2.26 -20.35 -1.87
N PHE A 30 -2.89 -19.53 -2.70
CA PHE A 30 -4.34 -19.30 -2.65
C PHE A 30 -5.12 -20.57 -2.98
N GLN A 31 -4.75 -21.28 -4.05
CA GLN A 31 -5.42 -22.50 -4.46
C GLN A 31 -5.26 -23.61 -3.42
N SER A 32 -4.06 -23.76 -2.85
CA SER A 32 -3.81 -24.73 -1.79
C SER A 32 -4.59 -24.41 -0.52
N ALA A 33 -4.68 -23.13 -0.15
CA ALA A 33 -5.49 -22.69 0.99
C ALA A 33 -6.97 -23.06 0.80
N ARG A 34 -7.51 -22.87 -0.41
CA ARG A 34 -8.89 -23.26 -0.75
C ARG A 34 -9.11 -24.77 -0.64
N ILE A 35 -8.20 -25.58 -1.19
CA ILE A 35 -8.26 -27.05 -1.09
C ILE A 35 -8.21 -27.50 0.37
N ALA A 36 -7.39 -26.85 1.20
CA ALA A 36 -7.29 -27.12 2.63
C ALA A 36 -8.47 -26.57 3.46
N GLY A 37 -9.47 -25.94 2.85
CA GLY A 37 -10.64 -25.40 3.53
C GLY A 37 -10.40 -24.09 4.29
N ILE A 38 -9.28 -23.40 4.07
CA ILE A 38 -8.99 -22.11 4.70
C ILE A 38 -9.86 -21.03 4.05
N LYS A 39 -10.74 -20.39 4.84
CA LYS A 39 -11.69 -19.37 4.36
C LYS A 39 -11.29 -17.92 4.66
N ASN A 40 -10.21 -17.70 5.40
CA ASN A 40 -9.76 -16.38 5.82
C ASN A 40 -8.30 -16.17 5.42
N ILE A 41 -8.08 -15.34 4.40
CA ILE A 41 -6.77 -15.09 3.81
C ILE A 41 -6.49 -13.59 3.80
N VAL A 42 -5.35 -13.19 4.35
CA VAL A 42 -4.79 -11.85 4.15
C VAL A 42 -3.55 -12.00 3.28
N SER A 43 -3.47 -11.27 2.18
CA SER A 43 -2.33 -11.33 1.26
C SER A 43 -1.79 -9.94 1.00
N ALA A 44 -0.49 -9.72 1.20
CA ALA A 44 0.09 -8.39 0.97
C ALA A 44 -0.08 -7.95 -0.49
N SER A 45 -0.85 -6.88 -0.68
CA SER A 45 -0.87 -6.12 -1.93
C SER A 45 0.11 -4.94 -1.82
N SER A 46 0.00 -3.94 -2.70
CA SER A 46 1.01 -2.89 -2.83
C SER A 46 0.41 -1.55 -3.23
N GLU A 47 0.93 -0.45 -2.66
CA GLU A 47 0.65 0.92 -3.11
C GLU A 47 0.95 1.13 -4.60
N THR A 48 1.78 0.26 -5.20
CA THR A 48 2.15 0.37 -6.61
C THR A 48 0.96 0.24 -7.55
N LEU A 49 -0.17 -0.28 -7.08
CA LEU A 49 -1.41 -0.30 -7.85
C LEU A 49 -2.09 1.08 -7.96
N LEU A 50 -1.68 2.07 -7.16
CA LEU A 50 -2.22 3.43 -7.22
C LEU A 50 -1.68 4.25 -8.41
N GLY A 51 -0.78 3.71 -9.24
CA GLY A 51 -0.14 4.45 -10.34
C GLY A 51 1.29 4.90 -10.06
N VAL A 52 1.98 4.24 -9.12
CA VAL A 52 3.38 4.55 -8.78
C VAL A 52 4.33 4.03 -9.88
N PRO A 53 5.36 4.79 -10.31
CA PRO A 53 5.72 6.12 -9.84
C PRO A 53 4.77 7.20 -10.38
N PHE A 54 4.46 8.20 -9.55
CA PHE A 54 3.62 9.34 -9.94
C PHE A 54 4.37 10.38 -10.79
N ASP A 55 5.06 9.90 -11.84
CA ASP A 55 5.61 10.76 -12.90
C ASP A 55 4.46 11.37 -13.70
N ASP A 56 3.45 10.54 -14.02
CA ASP A 56 2.12 11.00 -14.37
C ASP A 56 1.36 11.41 -13.08
N PRO A 57 0.87 12.66 -12.98
CA PRO A 57 0.08 13.07 -11.83
C PRO A 57 -1.22 12.24 -11.70
N PRO A 58 -1.65 11.90 -10.47
CA PRO A 58 -2.94 11.23 -10.27
C PRO A 58 -4.11 12.19 -10.55
N ALA A 59 -5.31 11.62 -10.70
CA ALA A 59 -6.52 12.40 -10.97
C ALA A 59 -6.88 13.38 -9.85
N TYR A 60 -6.57 13.02 -8.59
CA TYR A 60 -6.81 13.86 -7.43
C TYR A 60 -5.92 13.44 -6.26
N PHE A 61 -5.83 14.34 -5.27
CA PHE A 61 -5.34 14.02 -3.95
C PHE A 61 -6.47 14.09 -2.91
N PRO A 62 -6.37 13.31 -1.81
CA PRO A 62 -5.41 12.23 -1.67
C PRO A 62 -5.73 11.05 -2.59
N VAL A 63 -4.71 10.31 -3.02
CA VAL A 63 -4.92 9.04 -3.72
C VAL A 63 -5.47 8.03 -2.72
N ASP A 64 -6.46 7.24 -3.13
CA ASP A 64 -7.16 6.29 -2.26
C ASP A 64 -7.53 5.01 -3.02
N ASP A 65 -8.22 4.09 -2.33
CA ASP A 65 -8.65 2.79 -2.88
C ASP A 65 -9.67 2.89 -4.03
N LYS A 66 -10.25 4.07 -4.29
CA LYS A 66 -11.26 4.26 -5.35
C LYS A 66 -10.61 4.49 -6.72
N LEU A 67 -9.31 4.76 -6.76
CA LEU A 67 -8.59 4.87 -8.02
C LEU A 67 -8.53 3.50 -8.70
N THR A 68 -8.80 3.50 -10.01
CA THR A 68 -8.57 2.33 -10.86
C THR A 68 -7.10 1.93 -10.77
N SER A 69 -6.86 0.64 -10.55
CA SER A 69 -5.50 0.13 -10.45
C SER A 69 -4.71 0.40 -11.73
N LYS A 70 -3.55 1.03 -11.60
CA LYS A 70 -2.65 1.42 -12.72
C LYS A 70 -1.24 0.88 -12.44
N PRO A 71 -0.95 -0.40 -12.76
CA PRO A 71 0.37 -0.98 -12.52
C PRO A 71 1.39 -0.53 -13.57
N GLU A 72 2.48 0.11 -13.13
CA GLU A 72 3.56 0.64 -14.01
C GLU A 72 4.84 -0.23 -14.04
N SER A 73 4.78 -1.44 -13.50
CA SER A 73 5.93 -2.37 -13.49
C SER A 73 5.47 -3.83 -13.43
N SER A 74 6.37 -4.77 -13.77
CA SER A 74 6.08 -6.21 -13.62
C SER A 74 5.82 -6.63 -12.18
N TYR A 75 6.44 -5.97 -11.21
CA TYR A 75 6.10 -6.15 -9.80
C TYR A 75 4.65 -5.71 -9.53
N ALA A 76 4.28 -4.49 -9.92
CA ALA A 76 2.92 -3.98 -9.73
C ALA A 76 1.89 -4.84 -10.47
N LEU A 77 2.20 -5.28 -11.69
CA LEU A 77 1.33 -6.13 -12.49
C LEU A 77 1.12 -7.50 -11.82
N SER A 78 2.15 -8.09 -11.21
CA SER A 78 1.97 -9.32 -10.41
C SER A 78 1.00 -9.13 -9.24
N LYS A 79 1.03 -7.97 -8.58
CA LYS A 79 0.08 -7.64 -7.51
C LYS A 79 -1.35 -7.48 -8.02
N LEU A 80 -1.53 -6.88 -9.20
CA LEU A 80 -2.85 -6.80 -9.83
C LEU A 80 -3.40 -8.19 -10.18
N VAL A 81 -2.54 -9.09 -10.67
CA VAL A 81 -2.91 -10.49 -10.94
C VAL A 81 -3.33 -11.18 -9.64
N ASP A 82 -2.59 -10.99 -8.55
CA ASP A 82 -2.94 -11.54 -7.23
C ASP A 82 -4.32 -11.06 -6.75
N GLU A 83 -4.60 -9.75 -6.84
CA GLU A 83 -5.91 -9.18 -6.48
C GLU A 83 -7.04 -9.73 -7.39
N SER A 84 -6.77 -9.91 -8.69
CA SER A 84 -7.75 -10.43 -9.64
C SER A 84 -8.08 -11.90 -9.38
N VAL A 85 -7.06 -12.73 -9.09
CA VAL A 85 -7.25 -14.13 -8.69
C VAL A 85 -8.05 -14.21 -7.39
N ALA A 86 -7.71 -13.37 -6.41
CA ALA A 86 -8.44 -13.32 -5.14
C ALA A 86 -9.91 -12.96 -5.34
N ALA A 87 -10.21 -11.95 -6.17
CA ALA A 87 -11.57 -11.56 -6.51
C ALA A 87 -12.37 -12.71 -7.14
N GLU A 88 -11.80 -13.40 -8.14
CA GLU A 88 -12.46 -14.53 -8.78
C GLU A 88 -12.65 -15.72 -7.83
N PHE A 89 -11.67 -16.02 -6.97
CA PHE A 89 -11.79 -17.09 -5.99
C PHE A 89 -12.89 -16.82 -4.97
N CYS A 90 -12.99 -15.58 -4.49
CA CYS A 90 -14.09 -15.11 -3.64
C CYS A 90 -15.44 -15.13 -4.37
N ARG A 91 -15.47 -14.85 -5.68
CA ARG A 91 -16.70 -14.98 -6.48
C ARG A 91 -17.16 -16.43 -6.61
N TRP A 92 -16.21 -17.38 -6.72
CA TRP A 92 -16.53 -18.81 -6.81
C TRP A 92 -16.93 -19.44 -5.48
N ASP A 93 -16.50 -18.84 -4.37
CA ASP A 93 -16.80 -19.30 -3.02
C ASP A 93 -17.25 -18.13 -2.14
N PRO A 94 -18.57 -17.91 -1.99
CA PRO A 94 -19.11 -16.79 -1.21
C PRO A 94 -18.72 -16.79 0.27
N ALA A 95 -18.24 -17.91 0.82
CA ALA A 95 -17.77 -18.00 2.20
C ALA A 95 -16.28 -17.62 2.34
N LEU A 96 -15.57 -17.40 1.24
CA LEU A 96 -14.16 -17.02 1.25
C LEU A 96 -14.01 -15.51 1.49
N LYS A 97 -13.20 -15.15 2.49
CA LYS A 97 -12.73 -13.80 2.75
C LYS A 97 -11.26 -13.68 2.34
N MET A 98 -10.97 -12.75 1.43
CA MET A 98 -9.62 -12.36 1.07
C MET A 98 -9.44 -10.86 1.24
N ILE A 99 -8.41 -10.43 1.97
CA ILE A 99 -8.10 -9.00 2.14
C ILE A 99 -6.68 -8.72 1.66
N GLY A 100 -6.56 -7.74 0.75
CA GLY A 100 -5.32 -7.27 0.15
C GLY A 100 -4.90 -5.90 0.67
N PRO A 101 -4.22 -5.78 1.82
CA PRO A 101 -3.68 -4.50 2.25
C PRO A 101 -2.59 -4.03 1.26
N ARG A 102 -2.78 -2.86 0.67
CA ARG A 102 -1.84 -2.16 -0.20
C ARG A 102 -0.90 -1.32 0.67
N PHE A 103 0.17 -1.95 1.13
CA PHE A 103 1.15 -1.27 1.99
C PHE A 103 1.96 -0.22 1.22
N SER A 104 2.08 0.97 1.81
CA SER A 104 2.92 2.04 1.29
C SER A 104 4.33 1.98 1.87
N TRP A 105 5.36 1.84 1.03
CA TRP A 105 6.79 1.83 1.39
C TRP A 105 7.09 1.52 2.88
N VAL A 106 7.00 0.24 3.25
CA VAL A 106 7.10 -0.22 4.64
C VAL A 106 8.44 0.13 5.27
N LYS A 107 8.40 0.64 6.50
CA LYS A 107 9.57 1.08 7.26
C LYS A 107 9.60 0.53 8.67
N GLU A 108 10.80 0.25 9.12
CA GLU A 108 11.09 -0.09 10.50
C GLU A 108 11.63 1.12 11.27
N PRO A 109 11.45 1.18 12.60
CA PRO A 109 11.90 2.33 13.39
C PRO A 109 13.36 2.71 13.20
N HIS A 110 14.25 1.73 13.02
CA HIS A 110 15.68 1.97 12.80
C HIS A 110 16.00 2.60 11.43
N GLN A 111 15.04 2.67 10.51
CA GLN A 111 15.21 3.24 9.17
C GLN A 111 14.77 4.72 9.11
N TYR A 112 14.16 5.26 10.18
CA TYR A 112 13.59 6.61 10.19
C TYR A 112 14.65 7.70 10.01
N ASP A 113 15.81 7.53 10.63
CA ASP A 113 16.90 8.49 10.48
C ASP A 113 17.41 8.57 9.03
N ALA A 114 17.46 7.45 8.32
CA ALA A 114 17.84 7.44 6.91
C ALA A 114 16.80 8.15 6.01
N MET A 115 15.53 8.19 6.43
CA MET A 115 14.47 8.86 5.69
C MET A 115 14.56 10.39 5.81
N LYS A 116 15.18 10.92 6.88
CA LYS A 116 15.43 12.37 7.04
C LYS A 116 16.26 12.96 5.89
N ALA A 117 17.08 12.13 5.24
CA ALA A 117 17.82 12.54 4.04
C ALA A 117 16.92 12.99 2.88
N CYS A 118 15.61 12.67 2.90
CA CYS A 118 14.65 13.16 1.92
C CYS A 118 14.36 14.66 2.07
N GLU A 119 14.65 15.28 3.23
CA GLU A 119 14.35 16.70 3.49
C GLU A 119 15.17 17.64 2.58
N ASP A 120 16.45 17.31 2.38
CA ASP A 120 17.36 18.09 1.53
C ASP A 120 17.02 17.95 0.04
N ASN A 121 16.46 16.81 -0.36
CA ASN A 121 16.03 16.56 -1.74
C ASN A 121 14.69 15.83 -1.79
N PRO A 122 13.56 16.55 -1.66
CA PRO A 122 12.23 15.93 -1.69
C PRO A 122 11.92 15.18 -2.98
N GLY A 123 12.62 15.49 -4.08
CA GLY A 123 12.45 14.81 -5.36
C GLY A 123 12.72 13.31 -5.30
N VAL A 124 13.61 12.85 -4.40
CA VAL A 124 13.98 11.41 -4.32
C VAL A 124 12.84 10.52 -3.84
N GLN A 125 11.90 11.07 -3.08
CA GLN A 125 10.75 10.35 -2.53
C GLN A 125 9.42 10.85 -3.15
N LYS A 126 9.48 11.68 -4.19
CA LYS A 126 8.30 12.11 -4.96
C LYS A 126 7.56 10.91 -5.58
N TRP A 127 8.29 9.86 -5.97
CA TRP A 127 7.76 8.72 -6.72
C TRP A 127 6.51 8.07 -6.09
N ASN A 128 6.38 8.08 -4.76
CA ASN A 128 5.20 7.60 -4.03
C ASN A 128 4.54 8.68 -3.14
N LEU A 129 4.68 9.96 -3.52
CA LEU A 129 4.08 11.10 -2.81
C LEU A 129 4.56 11.24 -1.36
N TRP A 130 5.84 10.92 -1.07
CA TRP A 130 6.42 11.01 0.27
C TRP A 130 5.73 10.12 1.31
N SER A 131 4.99 9.12 0.86
CA SER A 131 4.24 8.19 1.70
C SER A 131 5.14 7.08 2.23
N TYR A 132 4.75 6.52 3.36
CA TYR A 132 5.39 5.38 4.01
C TYR A 132 4.38 4.72 4.95
N VAL A 133 4.76 3.61 5.58
CA VAL A 133 4.02 3.04 6.70
C VAL A 133 4.97 2.37 7.68
N ASP A 134 4.69 2.49 8.97
CA ASP A 134 5.40 1.74 10.01
C ASP A 134 5.05 0.24 9.91
N ARG A 135 6.05 -0.64 9.96
CA ARG A 135 5.88 -2.10 9.96
C ARG A 135 4.92 -2.58 11.06
N ARG A 136 4.88 -1.89 12.20
CA ARG A 136 3.98 -2.20 13.31
C ARG A 136 2.52 -1.84 12.97
N ASP A 137 2.30 -0.81 12.16
CA ASP A 137 0.98 -0.46 11.63
C ASP A 137 0.55 -1.49 10.57
N CYS A 138 1.47 -2.01 9.75
CA CYS A 138 1.18 -3.15 8.87
C CYS A 138 0.69 -4.37 9.65
N ALA A 139 1.39 -4.71 10.75
CA ALA A 139 1.02 -5.84 11.59
C ALA A 139 -0.37 -5.65 12.22
N GLN A 140 -0.69 -4.43 12.65
CA GLN A 140 -2.02 -4.08 13.16
C GLN A 140 -3.09 -4.20 12.07
N ALA A 141 -2.84 -3.68 10.86
CA ALA A 141 -3.76 -3.80 9.73
C ALA A 141 -4.02 -5.27 9.35
N ILE A 142 -3.00 -6.12 9.36
CA ILE A 142 -3.14 -7.58 9.14
C ILE A 142 -4.02 -8.20 10.23
N SER A 143 -3.79 -7.85 11.50
CA SER A 143 -4.59 -8.37 12.61
C SER A 143 -6.06 -7.94 12.49
N LEU A 144 -6.32 -6.67 12.15
CA LEU A 144 -7.67 -6.17 11.90
C LEU A 144 -8.34 -6.88 10.73
N ALA A 145 -7.62 -7.07 9.61
CA ALA A 145 -8.14 -7.78 8.44
C ALA A 145 -8.51 -9.24 8.75
N LEU A 146 -7.68 -9.94 9.53
CA LEU A 146 -7.97 -11.31 9.96
C LEU A 146 -9.25 -11.37 10.80
N ASN A 147 -9.49 -10.38 11.67
CA ASN A 147 -10.64 -10.34 12.59
C ASN A 147 -11.89 -9.66 11.99
N ALA A 148 -11.79 -9.02 10.82
CA ALA A 148 -12.91 -8.33 10.20
C ALA A 148 -14.04 -9.30 9.78
N SER A 149 -15.28 -8.92 10.07
CA SER A 149 -16.49 -9.63 9.65
C SER A 149 -16.91 -9.24 8.22
N LEU A 150 -16.04 -9.56 7.26
CA LEU A 150 -16.26 -9.33 5.82
C LEU A 150 -16.29 -10.67 5.07
N ASN A 151 -16.92 -10.68 3.90
CA ASN A 151 -16.80 -11.76 2.92
C ASN A 151 -16.43 -11.16 1.56
N GLY A 152 -15.89 -11.99 0.66
CA GLY A 152 -15.42 -11.53 -0.63
C GLY A 152 -13.99 -10.98 -0.59
N PHE A 153 -13.57 -10.40 -1.70
CA PHE A 153 -12.27 -9.76 -1.83
C PHE A 153 -12.37 -8.25 -1.56
N HIS A 154 -11.49 -7.73 -0.71
CA HIS A 154 -11.36 -6.31 -0.41
C HIS A 154 -9.88 -5.92 -0.43
N HIS A 155 -9.58 -4.70 -0.87
CA HIS A 155 -8.25 -4.12 -0.71
C HIS A 155 -8.35 -2.80 0.04
N PHE A 156 -7.28 -2.46 0.76
CA PHE A 156 -7.20 -1.23 1.54
C PHE A 156 -5.80 -0.66 1.47
N VAL A 157 -5.66 0.61 1.13
CA VAL A 157 -4.40 1.35 1.25
C VAL A 157 -4.04 1.46 2.73
N ILE A 158 -2.81 1.09 3.08
CA ILE A 158 -2.26 1.21 4.43
C ILE A 158 -0.99 2.06 4.33
N ALA A 159 -1.11 3.31 4.76
CA ALA A 159 -0.10 4.36 4.65
C ALA A 159 -0.25 5.32 5.83
N ALA A 160 0.85 5.80 6.40
CA ALA A 160 0.84 6.76 7.51
C ALA A 160 0.02 8.02 7.18
N ASP A 161 -0.53 8.65 8.23
CA ASP A 161 -1.34 9.87 8.10
C ASP A 161 -0.51 11.11 7.75
N ASP A 162 0.82 11.03 7.85
CA ASP A 162 1.78 12.08 7.55
C ASP A 162 2.74 11.71 6.41
N THR A 163 3.52 12.68 5.96
CA THR A 163 4.61 12.46 5.00
C THR A 163 5.93 12.21 5.70
N VAL A 164 6.92 11.65 4.99
CA VAL A 164 8.28 11.49 5.52
C VAL A 164 9.05 12.80 5.71
N LEU A 165 8.47 13.93 5.28
CA LEU A 165 9.12 15.24 5.26
C LEU A 165 8.55 16.17 6.32
N ALA A 166 9.42 16.95 6.97
CA ALA A 166 9.00 18.02 7.88
C ALA A 166 8.49 19.26 7.12
N ARG A 167 8.63 19.28 5.79
CA ARG A 167 8.05 20.32 4.95
C ARG A 167 6.52 20.17 4.87
N PRO A 168 5.75 21.27 4.96
CA PRO A 168 4.30 21.20 4.81
C PRO A 168 3.88 20.58 3.47
N THR A 169 2.91 19.67 3.49
CA THR A 169 2.37 18.97 2.30
C THR A 169 1.87 19.96 1.26
N ARG A 170 1.32 21.10 1.69
CA ARG A 170 0.92 22.19 0.79
C ARG A 170 2.08 22.68 -0.08
N ALA A 171 3.27 22.86 0.49
CA ALA A 171 4.44 23.35 -0.23
C ALA A 171 4.96 22.28 -1.20
N LEU A 172 4.97 21.01 -0.78
CA LEU A 172 5.31 19.87 -1.64
C LEU A 172 4.38 19.77 -2.84
N ARG A 173 3.06 19.85 -2.62
CA ARG A 173 2.06 19.84 -3.71
C ARG A 173 2.27 21.01 -4.67
N ALA A 174 2.45 22.23 -4.17
CA ALA A 174 2.66 23.41 -5.00
C ALA A 174 3.92 23.28 -5.88
N ALA A 175 4.99 22.69 -5.35
CA ALA A 175 6.25 22.53 -6.08
C ALA A 175 6.21 21.41 -7.13
N TYR A 176 5.57 20.27 -6.82
CA TYR A 176 5.71 19.05 -7.63
C TYR A 176 4.45 18.63 -8.39
N TYR A 177 3.28 19.09 -7.94
CA TYR A 177 1.96 18.71 -8.46
C TYR A 177 0.95 19.88 -8.41
N PRO A 178 1.28 21.07 -8.98
CA PRO A 178 0.48 22.28 -8.80
C PRO A 178 -0.95 22.17 -9.36
N ASN A 179 -1.15 21.30 -10.35
CA ASN A 179 -2.41 21.18 -11.09
C ASN A 179 -3.30 20.01 -10.62
N VAL A 180 -2.87 19.24 -9.61
CA VAL A 180 -3.68 18.12 -9.11
C VAL A 180 -4.70 18.64 -8.09
N PRO A 181 -6.01 18.39 -8.31
CA PRO A 181 -7.04 18.85 -7.39
C PRO A 181 -6.90 18.15 -6.03
N LEU A 182 -7.11 18.90 -4.95
CA LEU A 182 -7.14 18.38 -3.59
C LEU A 182 -8.60 18.29 -3.13
N GLN A 183 -9.03 17.10 -2.74
CA GLN A 183 -10.33 16.84 -2.15
C GLN A 183 -10.25 17.03 -0.64
N GLY A 184 -11.05 17.96 -0.11
CA GLY A 184 -11.08 18.27 1.31
C GLY A 184 -9.82 19.00 1.82
N GLN A 185 -9.64 19.00 3.13
CA GLN A 185 -8.48 19.60 3.81
C GLN A 185 -7.47 18.51 4.21
N ARG A 186 -6.20 18.91 4.32
CA ARG A 186 -5.14 18.08 4.91
C ARG A 186 -4.51 18.80 6.09
N ALA A 187 -4.07 18.04 7.08
CA ALA A 187 -3.16 18.53 8.10
C ALA A 187 -1.90 19.12 7.44
N GLU A 188 -1.17 19.96 8.16
CA GLU A 188 0.00 20.66 7.64
C GLU A 188 1.00 19.71 6.96
N HIS A 189 1.23 18.54 7.56
CA HIS A 189 2.09 17.48 7.05
C HIS A 189 1.32 16.22 6.62
N GLY A 190 0.01 16.35 6.39
CA GLY A 190 -0.87 15.22 6.11
C GLY A 190 -0.51 14.51 4.81
N SER A 191 -0.59 13.19 4.78
CA SER A 191 -0.27 12.36 3.63
C SER A 191 -1.17 12.66 2.42
N LEU A 192 -0.58 12.59 1.22
CA LEU A 192 -1.32 12.62 -0.05
C LEU A 192 -1.83 11.23 -0.46
N VAL A 193 -1.58 10.21 0.34
CA VAL A 193 -2.15 8.86 0.25
C VAL A 193 -3.13 8.70 1.40
N SER A 194 -4.38 8.32 1.12
CA SER A 194 -5.40 8.15 2.15
C SER A 194 -5.53 6.68 2.52
N SER A 195 -5.36 6.36 3.80
CA SER A 195 -5.78 5.07 4.34
C SER A 195 -7.21 5.15 4.85
N LEU A 196 -8.01 4.11 4.59
CA LEU A 196 -9.33 3.93 5.20
C LEU A 196 -9.24 3.29 6.60
N VAL A 197 -8.04 2.82 7.00
CA VAL A 197 -7.77 2.16 8.28
C VAL A 197 -6.72 2.98 9.01
N ALA A 198 -7.12 3.72 10.05
CA ALA A 198 -6.26 4.69 10.74
C ALA A 198 -4.90 4.09 11.18
N PRO A 199 -3.78 4.46 10.53
CA PRO A 199 -2.44 4.15 10.98
C PRO A 199 -2.05 5.16 12.05
N ARG A 200 -1.68 4.68 13.24
CA ARG A 200 -1.58 5.52 14.44
C ARG A 200 -0.15 5.99 14.74
N ARG A 201 0.83 5.71 13.87
CA ARG A 201 2.25 6.08 14.10
C ARG A 201 2.70 7.12 13.07
N SER A 202 3.08 8.29 13.57
CA SER A 202 3.59 9.43 12.80
C SER A 202 5.10 9.62 13.07
N MET A 203 5.84 9.99 12.02
CA MET A 203 7.25 10.40 12.13
C MET A 203 7.40 11.84 12.60
N ILE A 204 6.43 12.70 12.29
CA ILE A 204 6.44 14.13 12.62
C ILE A 204 5.88 14.39 14.02
N SER A 205 5.05 13.47 14.53
CA SER A 205 4.48 13.50 15.87
C SER A 205 4.52 12.11 16.50
N PRO A 206 5.65 11.71 17.11
CA PRO A 206 5.80 10.39 17.73
C PRO A 206 4.87 10.16 18.94
N GLU A 207 4.13 11.18 19.39
CA GLU A 207 3.20 11.10 20.51
C GLU A 207 1.75 11.35 20.07
N VAL A 208 1.05 10.29 19.67
CA VAL A 208 -0.41 10.17 19.94
C VAL A 208 -0.69 8.71 20.33
N GLN A 209 -0.79 8.47 21.63
CA GLN A 209 -1.30 7.22 22.19
C GLN A 209 -2.83 7.18 22.13
N LEU A 210 -3.35 6.05 21.63
CA LEU A 210 -4.64 5.38 21.93
C LEU A 210 -5.87 6.25 22.30
N ALA A 211 -6.92 6.08 21.47
CA ALA A 211 -8.21 5.56 21.95
C ALA A 211 -8.70 4.48 20.97
#